data_AF-A0A3B3B4P2-F1
#
_entry.id   AF-A0A3B3B4P2-F1
#
_cell.length_a   1.000
_cell.length_b   1.000
_cell.length_c   1.000
_cell.angle_alpha   90.00
_cell.angle_beta   90.00
_cell.angle_gamma   90.00
#
_symmetry.space_group_name_H-M   'P 1'
#
loop_
_entity.id
_entity.type
_entity.pdbx_description
1 polymer ?
#
loop_
_entity_poly.entity_id
_entity_poly.type
_entity_poly.pdbx_seq_one_letter_code
_entity_poly.pdbx_strand_id
1 'polypeptide(L)'
;MPSDVEYSPVGEGLGMRDFWLYAWMRRAAVFSAHLTSLTLTITVSVLSRPGTSLFSWHPVCMTVAFCVFMTEGVLLFSAEGSPFCFKSRKGKVRVHWLCQVLVLTAAATGLGFIVASKSVSEHPHLTSWHSLLGSCTLASTLLQAVFGISVTFHKELHLSLPPSRLKLYHATCGLLVYLLATVTVVSALFSDWFQASVKGPVWWVLLLLPFFPALVVMNQITNAYLPRKKMSS
;
A
#
# COMPACT_ATOMS: atom_id res chain seq x y z
N MET A 1 -38.16 -3.51 12.32
CA MET A 1 -38.15 -2.04 12.17
C MET A 1 -36.71 -1.62 12.01
N PRO A 2 -36.30 -0.97 10.89
CA PRO A 2 -34.96 -0.43 10.76
C PRO A 2 -34.87 0.81 11.65
N SER A 3 -33.93 0.80 12.58
CA SER A 3 -33.56 1.99 13.34
C SER A 3 -32.82 2.94 12.39
N ASP A 4 -33.49 4.00 11.99
CA ASP A 4 -32.88 5.13 11.31
C ASP A 4 -31.80 5.72 12.21
N VAL A 5 -30.54 5.59 11.78
CA VAL A 5 -29.42 6.26 12.43
C VAL A 5 -29.49 7.72 12.02
N GLU A 6 -30.13 8.52 12.86
CA GLU A 6 -30.19 9.96 12.74
C GLU A 6 -28.76 10.54 12.78
N TYR A 7 -28.32 11.05 11.63
CA TYR A 7 -27.06 11.76 11.51
C TYR A 7 -27.21 13.12 12.19
N SER A 8 -26.89 13.18 13.48
CA SER A 8 -26.85 14.45 14.21
C SER A 8 -25.75 15.32 13.58
N PRO A 9 -26.09 16.48 12.98
CA PRO A 9 -25.10 17.37 12.39
C PRO A 9 -24.26 17.93 13.53
N VAL A 10 -22.95 17.78 13.37
CA VAL A 10 -21.94 18.32 14.28
C VAL A 10 -22.16 19.82 14.47
N GLY A 11 -22.37 20.23 15.73
CA GLY A 11 -22.03 21.53 16.32
C GLY A 11 -22.29 22.79 15.48
N GLU A 12 -23.36 23.51 15.83
CA GLU A 12 -23.53 24.92 15.48
C GLU A 12 -22.32 25.75 15.99
N GLY A 13 -21.63 26.44 15.08
CA GLY A 13 -20.65 27.49 15.43
C GLY A 13 -19.49 27.66 14.45
N LEU A 14 -19.01 26.58 13.83
CA LEU A 14 -17.90 26.53 12.87
C LEU A 14 -18.15 25.32 11.94
N GLY A 15 -19.17 25.31 11.07
CA GLY A 15 -19.34 26.14 9.88
C GLY A 15 -19.09 25.25 8.66
N MET A 16 -20.11 24.92 7.86
CA MET A 16 -20.05 24.03 6.67
C MET A 16 -18.76 24.14 5.82
N ARG A 17 -18.16 25.33 5.75
CA ARG A 17 -16.85 25.60 5.13
C ARG A 17 -15.72 24.71 5.66
N ASP A 18 -15.64 24.47 6.96
CA ASP A 18 -14.57 23.68 7.60
C ASP A 18 -14.72 22.19 7.27
N PHE A 19 -15.97 21.72 7.16
CA PHE A 19 -16.27 20.38 6.64
C PHE A 19 -15.83 20.21 5.18
N TRP A 20 -16.16 21.17 4.31
CA TRP A 20 -15.74 21.13 2.91
C TRP A 20 -14.22 21.22 2.77
N LEU A 21 -13.57 22.10 3.52
CA LEU A 21 -12.10 22.19 3.56
C LEU A 21 -11.48 20.84 3.95
N TYR A 22 -11.97 20.20 5.02
CA TYR A 22 -11.52 18.88 5.44
C TYR A 22 -11.71 17.82 4.34
N ALA A 23 -12.88 17.77 3.71
CA ALA A 23 -13.15 16.83 2.62
C ALA A 23 -12.21 17.05 1.42
N TRP A 24 -12.01 18.30 1.01
CA TRP A 24 -11.08 18.67 -0.06
C TRP A 24 -9.64 18.30 0.27
N MET A 25 -9.16 18.57 1.48
CA MET A 25 -7.81 18.19 1.92
C MET A 25 -7.63 16.67 1.89
N ARG A 26 -8.63 15.89 2.30
CA ARG A 26 -8.57 14.42 2.22
C ARG A 26 -8.51 13.92 0.79
N ARG A 27 -9.29 14.51 -0.12
CA ARG A 27 -9.24 14.20 -1.55
C ARG A 27 -7.88 14.51 -2.15
N ALA A 28 -7.36 15.69 -1.86
CA ALA A 28 -6.03 16.11 -2.31
C ALA A 28 -4.94 15.19 -1.77
N ALA A 29 -5.03 14.75 -0.51
CA ALA A 29 -4.08 13.80 0.08
C ALA A 29 -4.14 12.43 -0.59
N VAL A 30 -5.33 11.87 -0.84
CA VAL A 30 -5.47 10.59 -1.55
C VAL A 30 -4.93 10.70 -2.98
N PHE A 31 -5.29 11.74 -3.71
CA PHE A 31 -4.76 11.99 -5.06
C PHE A 31 -3.23 12.11 -5.06
N SER A 32 -2.69 12.86 -4.10
CA SER A 32 -1.25 13.03 -3.95
C SER A 32 -0.56 11.70 -3.64
N ALA A 33 -1.17 10.81 -2.85
CA ALA A 33 -0.62 9.48 -2.56
C ALA A 33 -0.47 8.62 -3.82
N HIS A 34 -1.46 8.65 -4.72
CA HIS A 34 -1.38 8.02 -6.03
C HIS A 34 -0.24 8.63 -6.87
N LEU A 35 -0.18 9.96 -6.93
CA LEU A 35 0.84 10.67 -7.72
C LEU A 35 2.26 10.41 -7.21
N THR A 36 2.50 10.46 -5.90
CA THR A 36 3.82 10.22 -5.30
C THR A 36 4.27 8.78 -5.54
N SER A 37 3.34 7.82 -5.45
CA SER A 37 3.62 6.41 -5.74
C SER A 37 4.02 6.21 -7.21
N LEU A 38 3.23 6.75 -8.15
CA LEU A 38 3.52 6.68 -9.58
C LEU A 38 4.85 7.37 -9.92
N THR A 39 5.11 8.54 -9.34
CA THR A 39 6.34 9.31 -9.54
C THR A 39 7.56 8.48 -9.13
N LEU A 40 7.52 7.83 -7.97
CA LEU A 40 8.60 6.97 -7.51
C LEU A 40 8.81 5.78 -8.46
N THR A 41 7.74 5.07 -8.85
CA THR A 41 7.83 3.93 -9.77
C THR A 41 8.38 4.32 -11.13
N ILE A 42 7.91 5.44 -11.71
CA ILE A 42 8.41 5.93 -13.00
C ILE A 42 9.89 6.29 -12.89
N THR A 43 10.27 7.04 -11.85
CA THR A 43 11.66 7.45 -11.64
C THR A 43 12.59 6.25 -11.50
N VAL A 44 12.24 5.29 -10.63
CA VAL A 44 13.01 4.06 -10.45
C VAL A 44 13.07 3.27 -11.75
N SER A 45 11.97 3.19 -12.51
CA SER A 45 11.95 2.45 -13.77
C SER A 45 12.87 3.06 -14.82
N VAL A 46 12.88 4.39 -14.96
CA VAL A 46 13.79 5.11 -15.86
C VAL A 46 15.26 4.90 -15.44
N LEU A 47 15.55 5.03 -14.14
CA LEU A 47 16.91 4.83 -13.61
C LEU A 47 17.41 3.40 -13.78
N SER A 48 16.52 2.42 -13.67
CA SER A 48 16.86 1.00 -13.75
C SER A 48 17.22 0.54 -15.15
N ARG A 49 16.70 1.22 -16.19
CA ARG A 49 16.91 0.88 -17.61
C ARG A 49 16.56 -0.59 -17.88
N PRO A 50 15.28 -0.97 -17.76
CA PRO A 50 14.85 -2.37 -17.91
C PRO A 50 15.37 -2.97 -19.22
N GLY A 51 15.97 -4.15 -19.13
CA GLY A 51 16.56 -4.87 -20.27
C GLY A 51 18.08 -4.76 -20.37
N THR A 52 18.74 -3.85 -19.64
CA THR A 52 20.22 -3.78 -19.65
C THR A 52 20.88 -4.82 -18.76
N SER A 53 20.16 -5.36 -17.78
CA SER A 53 20.64 -6.44 -16.89
C SER A 53 19.46 -7.18 -16.25
N LEU A 54 19.69 -8.39 -15.72
CA LEU A 54 18.66 -9.09 -14.94
C LEU A 54 18.25 -8.26 -13.70
N PHE A 55 19.23 -7.64 -13.03
CA PHE A 55 18.98 -6.74 -11.91
C PHE A 55 18.03 -5.59 -12.27
N SER A 56 18.11 -5.00 -13.48
CA SER A 56 17.27 -3.86 -13.87
C SER A 56 15.76 -4.09 -13.74
N TRP A 57 15.32 -5.34 -13.87
CA TRP A 57 13.90 -5.70 -13.74
C TRP A 57 13.44 -5.80 -12.29
N HIS A 58 14.34 -6.11 -11.36
CA HIS A 58 13.99 -6.21 -9.95
C HIS A 58 13.36 -4.92 -9.37
N PRO A 59 14.02 -3.75 -9.40
CA PRO A 59 13.46 -2.53 -8.84
C PRO A 59 12.21 -2.05 -9.60
N VAL A 60 12.11 -2.29 -10.92
CA VAL A 60 10.91 -2.03 -11.72
C VAL A 60 9.74 -2.86 -11.21
N CYS A 61 9.90 -4.19 -11.16
CA CYS A 61 8.84 -5.10 -10.73
C CYS A 61 8.43 -4.85 -9.27
N MET A 62 9.40 -4.61 -8.37
CA MET A 62 9.12 -4.36 -6.95
C MET A 62 8.39 -3.03 -6.72
N THR A 63 8.74 -1.95 -7.45
CA THR A 63 8.02 -0.67 -7.32
C THR A 63 6.64 -0.73 -7.98
N VAL A 64 6.47 -1.44 -9.09
CA VAL A 64 5.13 -1.71 -9.66
C VAL A 64 4.26 -2.50 -8.68
N ALA A 65 4.81 -3.53 -8.03
CA ALA A 65 4.09 -4.31 -7.03
C ALA A 65 3.69 -3.46 -5.81
N PHE A 66 4.68 -2.94 -5.09
CA PHE A 66 4.47 -2.39 -3.75
C PHE A 66 4.16 -0.89 -3.72
N CYS A 67 4.64 -0.11 -4.69
CA CYS A 67 4.27 1.30 -4.76
C CYS A 67 2.93 1.42 -5.49
N VAL A 68 2.78 0.86 -6.70
CA VAL A 68 1.55 1.05 -7.49
C VAL A 68 0.43 0.13 -7.01
N PHE A 69 0.49 -1.17 -7.33
CA PHE A 69 -0.68 -2.05 -7.16
C PHE A 69 -1.11 -2.22 -5.71
N MET A 70 -0.17 -2.30 -4.77
CA MET A 70 -0.51 -2.35 -3.34
C MET A 70 -1.24 -1.07 -2.89
N THR A 71 -0.75 0.11 -3.28
CA THR A 71 -1.37 1.40 -2.92
C THR A 71 -2.74 1.57 -3.56
N GLU A 72 -2.88 1.28 -4.85
CA GLU A 72 -4.17 1.32 -5.54
C GLU A 72 -5.17 0.35 -4.90
N GLY A 73 -4.74 -0.87 -4.61
CA GLY A 73 -5.57 -1.90 -3.99
C GLY A 73 -6.09 -1.49 -2.61
N VAL A 74 -5.28 -0.81 -1.80
CA VAL A 74 -5.68 -0.37 -0.45
C VAL A 74 -6.51 0.92 -0.49
N LEU A 75 -6.09 1.92 -1.28
CA LEU A 75 -6.77 3.22 -1.37
C LEU A 75 -8.09 3.18 -2.13
N LEU A 76 -8.37 2.10 -2.87
CA LEU A 76 -9.69 1.84 -3.47
C LEU A 76 -10.86 1.92 -2.47
N PHE A 77 -10.61 1.58 -1.20
CA PHE A 77 -11.59 1.66 -0.12
C PHE A 77 -11.69 3.05 0.53
N SER A 78 -10.90 4.03 0.10
CA SER A 78 -11.06 5.41 0.52
C SER A 78 -12.46 5.91 0.20
N ALA A 79 -13.08 6.59 1.17
CA ALA A 79 -14.42 7.16 1.03
C ALA A 79 -14.44 8.35 0.06
N GLU A 80 -13.31 9.01 -0.16
CA GLU A 80 -13.25 10.34 -0.77
C GLU A 80 -12.75 10.37 -2.22
N GLY A 81 -12.37 9.24 -2.81
CA GLY A 81 -11.98 9.23 -4.21
C GLY A 81 -11.10 8.04 -4.54
N SER A 82 -11.73 6.98 -5.02
CA SER A 82 -11.02 6.08 -5.93
C SER A 82 -11.19 6.68 -7.33
N PRO A 83 -10.14 6.75 -8.17
CA PRO A 83 -10.25 7.18 -9.57
C PRO A 83 -11.25 6.29 -10.35
N PHE A 84 -11.48 5.08 -9.86
CA PHE A 84 -12.53 4.22 -10.33
C PHE A 84 -13.82 4.52 -9.53
N CYS A 85 -14.79 5.18 -10.17
CA CYS A 85 -16.12 5.50 -9.65
C CYS A 85 -16.99 4.25 -9.33
N PHE A 86 -16.43 3.22 -8.70
CA PHE A 86 -17.15 2.02 -8.27
C PHE A 86 -18.00 2.35 -7.04
N LYS A 87 -19.30 2.52 -7.26
CA LYS A 87 -20.29 2.69 -6.19
C LYS A 87 -20.51 1.39 -5.39
N SER A 88 -20.30 0.22 -5.99
CA SER A 88 -20.55 -1.07 -5.33
C SER A 88 -19.34 -1.57 -4.54
N ARG A 89 -19.55 -1.85 -3.24
CA ARG A 89 -18.54 -2.48 -2.37
C ARG A 89 -18.05 -3.82 -2.91
N LYS A 90 -18.92 -4.62 -3.53
CA LYS A 90 -18.52 -5.91 -4.15
C LYS A 90 -17.54 -5.68 -5.31
N GLY A 91 -17.75 -4.64 -6.11
CA GLY A 91 -16.82 -4.25 -7.18
C GLY A 91 -15.46 -3.83 -6.63
N LYS A 92 -15.44 -3.01 -5.57
CA LYS A 92 -14.20 -2.62 -4.89
C LYS A 92 -13.42 -3.84 -4.36
N VAL A 93 -14.09 -4.81 -3.77
CA VAL A 93 -13.44 -6.05 -3.30
C VAL A 93 -12.81 -6.84 -4.45
N ARG A 94 -13.47 -6.94 -5.61
CA ARG A 94 -12.91 -7.62 -6.79
C ARG A 94 -11.67 -6.93 -7.33
N VAL A 95 -11.72 -5.60 -7.46
CA VAL A 95 -10.56 -4.83 -7.95
C VAL A 95 -9.42 -4.87 -6.93
N HIS A 96 -9.71 -4.78 -5.62
CA HIS A 96 -8.71 -4.99 -4.58
C HIS A 96 -8.02 -6.36 -4.74
N TRP A 97 -8.80 -7.43 -4.92
CA TRP A 97 -8.27 -8.77 -5.11
C TRP A 97 -7.39 -8.88 -6.37
N LEU A 98 -7.85 -8.31 -7.49
CA LEU A 98 -7.05 -8.22 -8.72
C LEU A 98 -5.73 -7.48 -8.48
N CYS A 99 -5.75 -6.34 -7.78
CA CYS A 99 -4.54 -5.62 -7.40
C CYS A 99 -3.61 -6.51 -6.56
N GLN A 100 -4.11 -7.27 -5.58
CA GLN A 100 -3.27 -8.16 -4.78
C GLN A 100 -2.66 -9.31 -5.60
N VAL A 101 -3.40 -9.85 -6.58
CA VAL A 101 -2.82 -10.83 -7.52
C VAL A 101 -1.69 -10.19 -8.32
N LEU A 102 -1.89 -8.97 -8.83
CA LEU A 102 -0.86 -8.22 -9.57
C LEU A 102 0.36 -7.86 -8.70
N VAL A 103 0.16 -7.58 -7.40
CA VAL A 103 1.25 -7.43 -6.43
C VAL A 103 2.07 -8.72 -6.37
N LEU A 104 1.42 -9.86 -6.15
CA LEU A 104 2.11 -11.14 -5.99
C LEU A 104 2.84 -11.57 -7.26
N THR A 105 2.24 -11.39 -8.45
CA THR A 105 2.89 -11.72 -9.72
C THR A 105 4.10 -10.84 -9.98
N ALA A 106 3.95 -9.51 -9.88
CA ALA A 106 5.05 -8.58 -10.07
C ALA A 106 6.18 -8.80 -9.04
N ALA A 107 5.82 -9.04 -7.77
CA ALA A 107 6.79 -9.32 -6.72
C ALA A 107 7.54 -10.65 -6.95
N ALA A 108 6.85 -11.71 -7.38
CA ALA A 108 7.47 -12.97 -7.74
C ALA A 108 8.41 -12.83 -8.94
N THR A 109 8.00 -12.09 -9.97
CA THR A 109 8.85 -11.77 -11.13
C THR A 109 10.10 -10.99 -10.69
N GLY A 110 9.93 -9.93 -9.89
CA GLY A 110 11.05 -9.13 -9.37
C GLY A 110 12.00 -9.94 -8.48
N LEU A 111 11.48 -10.88 -7.69
CA LEU A 111 12.28 -11.81 -6.90
C LEU A 111 13.06 -12.77 -7.81
N GLY A 112 12.42 -13.34 -8.83
CA GLY A 112 13.07 -14.21 -9.80
C GLY A 112 14.25 -13.52 -10.50
N PHE A 113 14.06 -12.27 -10.94
CA PHE A 113 15.13 -11.49 -11.57
C PHE A 113 16.31 -11.21 -10.65
N ILE A 114 16.09 -10.83 -9.38
CA ILE A 114 17.22 -10.59 -8.46
C ILE A 114 17.94 -11.88 -8.08
N VAL A 115 17.21 -12.99 -7.91
CA VAL A 115 17.81 -14.30 -7.65
C VAL A 115 18.68 -14.71 -8.84
N ALA A 116 18.13 -14.69 -10.06
CA ALA A 116 18.87 -15.04 -11.26
C ALA A 116 20.08 -14.12 -11.48
N SER A 117 19.92 -12.81 -11.27
CA SER A 117 21.03 -11.85 -11.39
C SER A 117 22.15 -12.16 -10.40
N LYS A 118 21.83 -12.50 -9.15
CA LYS A 118 22.84 -12.82 -8.14
C LYS A 118 23.52 -14.15 -8.43
N SER A 119 22.78 -15.16 -8.88
CA SER A 119 23.35 -16.45 -9.25
C SER A 119 24.32 -16.32 -10.43
N VAL A 120 23.95 -15.60 -11.50
CA VAL A 120 24.84 -15.39 -12.65
C VAL A 120 26.11 -14.61 -12.28
N SER A 121 26.01 -13.68 -11.33
CA SER A 121 27.15 -12.90 -10.84
C SER A 121 27.89 -13.53 -9.66
N GLU A 122 27.54 -14.76 -9.25
CA GLU A 122 28.11 -15.48 -8.10
C GLU A 122 28.13 -14.64 -6.80
N HIS A 123 27.13 -13.76 -6.63
CA HIS A 123 27.00 -12.92 -5.46
C HIS A 123 26.15 -13.60 -4.38
N PRO A 124 26.51 -13.46 -3.09
CA PRO A 124 25.75 -14.08 -2.02
C PRO A 124 24.33 -13.50 -1.89
N HIS A 125 23.39 -14.38 -1.54
CA HIS A 125 21.98 -14.03 -1.32
C HIS A 125 21.73 -13.61 0.14
N LEU A 126 20.71 -12.78 0.35
CA LEU A 126 20.20 -12.41 1.69
C LEU A 126 21.21 -11.77 2.66
N THR A 127 22.25 -11.11 2.13
CA THR A 127 23.32 -10.49 2.95
C THR A 127 23.04 -9.04 3.37
N SER A 128 22.12 -8.34 2.71
CA SER A 128 21.81 -6.94 3.00
C SER A 128 20.53 -6.80 3.82
N TRP A 129 20.45 -5.72 4.62
CA TRP A 129 19.21 -5.34 5.32
C TRP A 129 18.02 -5.26 4.38
N HIS A 130 18.20 -4.67 3.20
CA HIS A 130 17.16 -4.61 2.16
C HIS A 130 16.67 -6.02 1.76
N SER A 131 17.59 -6.97 1.56
CA SER A 131 17.21 -8.33 1.16
C SER A 131 16.49 -9.11 2.28
N LEU A 132 16.87 -8.91 3.54
CA LEU A 132 16.18 -9.52 4.69
C LEU A 132 14.78 -8.92 4.86
N LEU A 133 14.66 -7.59 4.88
CA LEU A 133 13.38 -6.89 4.96
C LEU A 133 12.48 -7.22 3.76
N GLY A 134 13.06 -7.33 2.57
CA GLY A 134 12.38 -7.76 1.35
C GLY A 134 11.80 -9.16 1.47
N SER A 135 12.58 -10.14 1.95
CA SER A 135 12.09 -11.50 2.20
C SER A 135 10.96 -11.53 3.22
N CYS A 136 11.08 -10.80 4.34
CA CYS A 136 9.99 -10.67 5.32
C CYS A 136 8.74 -10.03 4.68
N THR A 137 8.90 -8.98 3.89
CA THR A 137 7.80 -8.29 3.18
C THR A 137 7.06 -9.25 2.25
N LEU A 138 7.80 -10.02 1.45
CA LEU A 138 7.23 -10.98 0.51
C LEU A 138 6.45 -12.08 1.24
N ALA A 139 7.05 -12.66 2.30
CA ALA A 139 6.40 -13.68 3.11
C ALA A 139 5.13 -13.15 3.78
N SER A 140 5.20 -11.98 4.43
CA SER A 140 4.05 -11.35 5.07
C SER A 140 2.96 -10.96 4.07
N THR A 141 3.33 -10.54 2.85
CA THR A 141 2.36 -10.22 1.78
C THR A 141 1.62 -11.47 1.32
N LEU A 142 2.32 -12.59 1.15
CA LEU A 142 1.70 -13.87 0.80
C LEU A 142 0.74 -14.33 1.90
N LEU A 143 1.17 -14.30 3.17
CA LEU A 143 0.32 -14.64 4.31
C LEU A 143 -0.91 -13.72 4.40
N GLN A 144 -0.74 -12.42 4.15
CA GLN A 144 -1.81 -11.44 4.15
C GLN A 144 -2.82 -11.68 3.01
N ALA A 145 -2.36 -12.11 1.84
CA ALA A 145 -3.23 -12.50 0.73
C ALA A 145 -4.05 -13.75 1.07
N VAL A 146 -3.42 -14.78 1.67
CA VAL A 146 -4.12 -15.97 2.20
C VAL A 146 -5.15 -15.56 3.25
N PHE A 147 -4.79 -14.64 4.16
CA PHE A 147 -5.74 -14.13 5.15
C PHE A 147 -6.93 -13.39 4.49
N GLY A 148 -6.68 -12.63 3.42
CA GLY A 148 -7.75 -11.99 2.62
C GLY A 148 -8.72 -12.98 1.97
N ILE A 149 -8.22 -14.16 1.54
CA ILE A 149 -9.06 -15.27 1.07
C ILE A 149 -9.95 -15.75 2.21
N SER A 150 -9.40 -15.95 3.42
CA SER A 150 -10.19 -16.36 4.59
C SER A 150 -11.30 -15.37 4.96
N VAL A 151 -11.07 -14.06 4.77
CA VAL A 151 -12.10 -13.01 4.97
C VAL A 151 -13.20 -13.11 3.91
N THR A 152 -12.84 -13.38 2.66
CA THR A 152 -13.77 -13.40 1.52
C THR A 152 -14.66 -14.64 1.55
N PHE A 153 -14.06 -15.81 1.83
CA PHE A 153 -14.73 -17.10 1.87
C PHE A 153 -15.07 -17.55 3.30
N HIS A 154 -15.30 -16.59 4.20
CA HIS A 154 -15.57 -16.83 5.62
C HIS A 154 -16.64 -17.93 5.86
N LYS A 155 -17.75 -17.88 5.11
CA LYS A 155 -18.85 -18.84 5.20
C LYS A 155 -18.46 -20.23 4.72
N GLU A 156 -17.79 -20.31 3.57
CA GLU A 156 -17.34 -21.58 2.96
C GLU A 156 -16.26 -22.27 3.82
N LEU A 157 -15.49 -21.49 4.57
CA LEU A 157 -14.45 -21.98 5.47
C LEU A 157 -14.95 -22.23 6.91
N HIS A 158 -16.26 -22.06 7.16
CA HIS A 158 -16.89 -22.32 8.47
C HIS A 158 -16.16 -21.65 9.66
N LEU A 159 -15.62 -20.43 9.47
CA LEU A 159 -14.80 -19.77 10.49
C LEU A 159 -15.66 -19.30 11.67
N SER A 160 -15.29 -19.70 12.88
CA SER A 160 -16.01 -19.34 14.12
C SER A 160 -15.86 -17.86 14.53
N LEU A 161 -14.84 -17.15 14.01
CA LEU A 161 -14.65 -15.74 14.32
C LEU A 161 -15.71 -14.86 13.65
N PRO A 162 -16.21 -13.81 14.34
CA PRO A 162 -17.13 -12.85 13.72
C PRO A 162 -16.53 -12.16 12.49
N PRO A 163 -17.27 -12.02 11.38
CA PRO A 163 -16.77 -11.38 10.16
C PRO A 163 -16.26 -9.94 10.35
N SER A 164 -16.80 -9.21 11.33
CA SER A 164 -16.36 -7.84 11.67
C SER A 164 -14.95 -7.84 12.28
N ARG A 165 -14.67 -8.76 13.22
CA ARG A 165 -13.33 -8.92 13.82
C ARG A 165 -12.31 -9.41 12.79
N LEU A 166 -12.71 -10.33 11.92
CA LEU A 166 -11.82 -10.83 10.87
C LEU A 166 -11.40 -9.72 9.90
N LYS A 167 -12.33 -8.84 9.51
CA LYS A 167 -12.05 -7.66 8.69
C LYS A 167 -11.14 -6.66 9.39
N LEU A 168 -11.37 -6.41 10.69
CA LEU A 168 -10.51 -5.56 11.51
C LEU A 168 -9.06 -6.12 11.53
N TYR A 169 -8.89 -7.39 11.85
CA TYR A 169 -7.58 -8.03 11.87
C TYR A 169 -6.91 -8.01 10.51
N HIS A 170 -7.64 -8.30 9.43
CA HIS A 170 -7.11 -8.20 8.07
C HIS A 170 -6.65 -6.77 7.75
N ALA A 171 -7.44 -5.75 8.12
CA ALA A 171 -7.06 -4.36 7.90
C ALA A 171 -5.81 -3.96 8.72
N THR A 172 -5.73 -4.36 9.98
CA THR A 172 -4.58 -4.07 10.85
C THR A 172 -3.32 -4.79 10.38
N CYS A 173 -3.39 -6.10 10.12
CA CYS A 173 -2.26 -6.86 9.58
C CYS A 173 -1.83 -6.31 8.20
N GLY A 174 -2.80 -5.96 7.35
CA GLY A 174 -2.53 -5.35 6.05
C GLY A 174 -1.82 -4.01 6.15
N LEU A 175 -2.18 -3.18 7.13
CA LEU A 175 -1.45 -1.95 7.43
C LEU A 175 0.00 -2.23 7.84
N LEU A 176 0.23 -3.21 8.73
CA LEU A 176 1.60 -3.59 9.12
C LEU A 176 2.42 -4.08 7.93
N VAL A 177 1.84 -4.87 7.04
CA VAL A 177 2.49 -5.32 5.80
C VAL A 177 2.81 -4.14 4.88
N TYR A 178 1.90 -3.18 4.74
CA TYR A 178 2.12 -1.98 3.94
C TYR A 178 3.27 -1.12 4.50
N LEU A 179 3.31 -0.93 5.83
CA LEU A 179 4.38 -0.20 6.49
C LEU A 179 5.73 -0.94 6.37
N LEU A 180 5.74 -2.26 6.51
CA LEU A 180 6.93 -3.08 6.27
C LEU A 180 7.42 -2.94 4.82
N ALA A 181 6.52 -2.98 3.84
CA ALA A 181 6.86 -2.73 2.43
C ALA A 181 7.44 -1.32 2.22
N THR A 182 6.89 -0.31 2.91
CA THR A 182 7.42 1.07 2.88
C THR A 182 8.85 1.11 3.42
N VAL A 183 9.13 0.46 4.56
CA VAL A 183 10.49 0.36 5.11
C VAL A 183 11.43 -0.39 4.18
N THR A 184 10.96 -1.45 3.51
CA THR A 184 11.74 -2.18 2.51
C THR A 184 12.09 -1.31 1.31
N VAL A 185 11.14 -0.54 0.78
CA VAL A 185 11.38 0.43 -0.31
C VAL A 185 12.39 1.47 0.13
N VAL A 186 12.20 2.06 1.31
CA VAL A 186 13.13 3.05 1.89
C VAL A 186 14.54 2.46 2.01
N SER A 187 14.68 1.24 2.56
CA SER A 187 15.99 0.56 2.66
C SER A 187 16.65 0.33 1.30
N ALA A 188 15.87 0.17 0.23
CA ALA A 188 16.39 0.04 -1.13
C ALA A 188 17.05 1.34 -1.62
N LEU A 189 16.53 2.50 -1.20
CA LEU A 189 17.10 3.81 -1.55
C LEU A 189 18.47 4.07 -0.90
N PHE A 190 18.81 3.30 0.14
CA PHE A 190 20.13 3.30 0.76
C PHE A 190 21.09 2.29 0.16
N SER A 191 20.64 1.43 -0.77
CA SER A 191 21.53 0.47 -1.45
C SER A 191 22.61 1.16 -2.28
N ASP A 192 23.75 0.48 -2.45
CA ASP A 192 24.87 1.00 -3.23
C ASP A 192 24.45 1.39 -4.65
N TRP A 193 23.58 0.57 -5.28
CA TRP A 193 23.06 0.85 -6.61
C TRP A 193 22.25 2.17 -6.66
N PHE A 194 21.32 2.37 -5.73
CA PHE A 194 20.49 3.57 -5.75
C PHE A 194 21.30 4.81 -5.39
N GLN A 195 22.18 4.70 -4.38
CA GLN A 195 23.07 5.80 -4.02
C GLN A 195 24.06 6.14 -5.13
N ALA A 196 24.51 5.18 -5.94
CA ALA A 196 25.32 5.48 -7.12
C ALA A 196 24.51 6.19 -8.23
N SER A 197 23.21 5.90 -8.33
CA SER A 197 22.32 6.39 -9.39
C SER A 197 21.77 7.80 -9.14
N VAL A 198 21.51 8.16 -7.87
CA VAL A 198 20.90 9.45 -7.50
C VAL A 198 21.73 10.16 -6.44
N LYS A 199 22.08 11.42 -6.69
CA LYS A 199 22.89 12.26 -5.80
C LYS A 199 22.21 13.60 -5.50
N GLY A 200 22.67 14.24 -4.43
CA GLY A 200 22.26 15.60 -4.07
C GLY A 200 20.80 15.70 -3.58
N PRO A 201 20.18 16.87 -3.69
CA PRO A 201 18.84 17.14 -3.13
C PRO A 201 17.73 16.20 -3.62
N VAL A 202 17.83 15.69 -4.86
CA VAL A 202 16.85 14.78 -5.46
C VAL A 202 16.72 13.49 -4.65
N TRP A 203 17.83 12.99 -4.08
CA TRP A 203 17.81 11.78 -3.26
C TRP A 203 16.90 11.92 -2.03
N TRP A 204 16.96 13.08 -1.36
CA TRP A 204 16.10 13.38 -0.20
C TRP A 204 14.63 13.49 -0.58
N VAL A 205 14.32 14.06 -1.75
CA VAL A 205 12.94 14.11 -2.25
C VAL A 205 12.42 12.69 -2.47
N LEU A 206 13.19 11.82 -3.14
CA LEU A 206 12.81 10.42 -3.39
C LEU A 206 12.68 9.61 -2.10
N LEU A 207 13.49 9.90 -1.07
CA LEU A 207 13.38 9.29 0.25
C LEU A 207 12.02 9.57 0.91
N LEU A 208 11.47 10.78 0.70
CA LEU A 208 10.21 11.19 1.33
C LEU A 208 8.97 10.64 0.62
N LEU A 209 9.05 10.35 -0.69
CA LEU A 209 7.90 9.91 -1.48
C LEU A 209 7.17 8.67 -0.93
N PRO A 210 7.84 7.58 -0.46
CA PRO A 210 7.16 6.41 0.08
C PRO A 210 6.36 6.67 1.36
N PHE A 211 6.78 7.65 2.18
CA PHE A 211 6.12 7.93 3.46
C PHE A 211 4.75 8.58 3.28
N PHE A 212 4.57 9.40 2.24
CA PHE A 212 3.32 10.10 2.01
C PHE A 212 2.12 9.14 1.81
N PRO A 213 2.14 8.16 0.87
CA PRO A 213 1.05 7.20 0.73
C PRO A 213 0.91 6.31 1.98
N ALA A 214 1.99 5.98 2.69
CA ALA A 214 1.93 5.23 3.95
C ALA A 214 1.13 5.97 5.03
N LEU A 215 1.34 7.28 5.18
CA LEU A 215 0.55 8.10 6.10
C LEU A 215 -0.92 8.19 5.69
N VAL A 216 -1.20 8.31 4.40
CA VAL A 216 -2.59 8.33 3.88
C VAL A 216 -3.29 6.99 4.12
N VAL A 217 -2.62 5.87 3.83
CA VAL A 217 -3.14 4.51 4.09
C VAL A 217 -3.37 4.28 5.58
N MET A 218 -2.41 4.65 6.42
CA MET A 218 -2.54 4.56 7.88
C MET A 218 -3.74 5.37 8.37
N ASN A 219 -3.86 6.61 7.93
CA ASN A 219 -4.99 7.49 8.28
C ASN A 219 -6.32 6.93 7.76
N GLN A 220 -6.37 6.33 6.57
CA GLN A 220 -7.57 5.69 6.03
C GLN A 220 -8.02 4.53 6.93
N ILE A 221 -7.10 3.61 7.25
CA ILE A 221 -7.42 2.39 7.99
C ILE A 221 -7.79 2.72 9.45
N THR A 222 -7.02 3.59 10.10
CA THR A 222 -7.30 4.00 11.49
C THR A 222 -8.65 4.70 11.61
N ASN A 223 -9.00 5.64 10.72
CA ASN A 223 -10.30 6.30 10.74
C ASN A 223 -11.48 5.37 10.40
N ALA A 224 -11.24 4.28 9.68
CA ALA A 224 -12.29 3.32 9.33
C ALA A 224 -12.60 2.33 10.46
N TYR A 225 -11.64 2.07 11.36
CA TYR A 225 -11.74 0.99 12.34
C TYR A 225 -11.55 1.41 13.81
N LEU A 226 -10.94 2.57 14.09
CA LEU A 226 -10.86 3.10 15.46
C LEU A 226 -12.17 3.80 15.85
N PRO A 227 -12.67 3.58 17.09
CA PRO A 227 -13.83 4.29 17.59
C PRO A 227 -13.58 5.80 17.59
N ARG A 228 -14.53 6.58 17.05
CA ARG A 228 -14.50 8.03 17.24
C ARG A 228 -14.78 8.32 18.71
N LYS A 229 -13.85 8.97 19.39
CA LYS A 229 -14.09 9.51 20.74
C LYS A 229 -15.22 10.52 20.59
N LYS A 230 -16.38 10.28 21.24
CA LYS A 230 -17.40 11.32 21.39
C LYS A 230 -16.74 12.43 22.19
N MET A 231 -16.49 13.58 21.57
CA MET A 231 -16.18 14.79 22.30
C MET A 231 -17.51 15.22 22.94
N SER A 232 -17.71 14.86 24.20
CA SER A 232 -18.76 15.47 25.01
C SER A 232 -18.34 16.92 25.24
N SER A 233 -19.02 17.85 24.55
CA SER A 233 -19.14 19.22 25.04
C SER A 233 -20.15 19.28 26.18
#